data_AF-A0A1I7NUE0-F1
#
_entry.id   AF-A0A1I7NUE0-F1
#
_cell.length_a   1.000
_cell.length_b   1.000
_cell.length_c   1.000
_cell.angle_alpha   90.00
_cell.angle_beta   90.00
_cell.angle_gamma   90.00
#
_symmetry.space_group_name_H-M   'P 1'
#
loop_
_entity.id
_entity.type
_entity.pdbx_description
1 polymer ?
#
loop_
_entity_poly.entity_id
_entity_poly.type
_entity_poly.pdbx_seq_one_letter_code
_entity_poly.pdbx_strand_id
1 'polypeptide(L)'
;MAYSEPMTDAHVAEFLDLARSANVTFDITNDRLHMRMINPIWTMWSPIRHLLDEIGHERIEAFVRREAAARDAVENWNAVSVDRLNAAAEVMRG
;
A
#
# COMPACT_ATOMS: atom_id res chain seq x y z
N MET A 1 -31.03 -16.08 1.44
CA MET A 1 -30.63 -14.78 2.02
C MET A 1 -29.12 -14.71 1.95
N ALA A 2 -28.57 -14.01 0.96
CA ALA A 2 -27.13 -13.75 0.91
C ALA A 2 -26.91 -12.44 1.66
N TYR A 3 -26.30 -12.52 2.84
CA TYR A 3 -25.77 -11.34 3.51
C TYR A 3 -24.58 -10.91 2.67
N SER A 4 -24.74 -9.89 1.83
CA SER A 4 -23.61 -9.15 1.26
C SER A 4 -22.95 -8.42 2.43
N GLU A 5 -22.06 -9.10 3.14
CA GLU A 5 -21.16 -8.42 4.04
C GLU A 5 -20.46 -7.32 3.24
N PRO A 6 -20.46 -6.06 3.69
CA PRO A 6 -19.81 -4.99 2.97
C PRO A 6 -18.33 -5.34 2.87
N MET A 7 -17.86 -5.60 1.65
CA MET A 7 -16.49 -6.01 1.36
C MET A 7 -15.53 -5.02 2.04
N THR A 8 -14.87 -5.44 3.11
CA THR A 8 -14.13 -4.55 4.01
C THR A 8 -12.78 -4.15 3.40
N ASP A 9 -12.18 -3.08 3.94
CA ASP A 9 -10.81 -2.68 3.55
C ASP A 9 -9.78 -3.80 3.79
N ALA A 10 -10.06 -4.72 4.72
CA ALA A 10 -9.22 -5.89 4.98
C ALA A 10 -9.14 -6.82 3.75
N HIS A 11 -10.25 -7.01 3.02
CA HIS A 11 -10.22 -7.80 1.78
C HIS A 11 -9.37 -7.16 0.69
N VAL A 12 -9.32 -5.82 0.63
CA VAL A 12 -8.45 -5.10 -0.32
C VAL A 12 -6.99 -5.26 0.08
N ALA A 13 -6.68 -5.17 1.38
CA ALA A 13 -5.33 -5.40 1.90
C ALA A 13 -4.83 -6.82 1.59
N GLU A 14 -5.64 -7.84 1.88
CA GLU A 14 -5.31 -9.24 1.59
C GLU A 14 -5.06 -9.48 0.10
N PHE A 15 -5.90 -8.90 -0.77
CA PHE A 15 -5.69 -8.97 -2.22
C PHE A 15 -4.34 -8.36 -2.63
N LEU A 16 -4.00 -7.18 -2.10
CA LEU A 16 -2.75 -6.50 -2.41
C LEU A 16 -1.53 -7.29 -1.91
N ASP A 17 -1.63 -7.96 -0.77
CA ASP A 17 -0.57 -8.84 -0.26
C ASP A 17 -0.40 -10.11 -1.11
N LEU A 18 -1.49 -10.70 -1.57
CA LEU A 18 -1.44 -11.82 -2.53
C LEU A 18 -0.83 -11.39 -3.87
N ALA A 19 -1.22 -10.22 -4.37
CA ALA A 19 -0.64 -9.63 -5.57
C ALA A 19 0.87 -9.39 -5.41
N ARG A 20 1.29 -8.82 -4.27
CA ARG A 20 2.71 -8.60 -3.96
C ARG A 20 3.48 -9.91 -3.94
N SER A 21 2.90 -10.97 -3.37
CA SER A 21 3.49 -12.31 -3.34
C SER A 21 3.65 -12.91 -4.75
N ALA A 22 2.84 -12.47 -5.73
CA ALA A 22 2.97 -12.83 -7.13
C ALA A 22 3.87 -11.88 -7.96
N ASN A 23 4.63 -10.98 -7.31
CA ASN A 23 5.39 -9.90 -7.92
C ASN A 23 4.55 -8.90 -8.74
N VAL A 24 3.33 -8.63 -8.28
CA VAL A 24 2.43 -7.61 -8.81
C VAL A 24 2.22 -6.53 -7.74
N THR A 25 2.60 -5.29 -8.01
CA THR A 25 2.44 -4.18 -7.08
C THR A 25 1.51 -3.11 -7.63
N PHE A 26 0.93 -2.34 -6.71
CA PHE A 26 0.05 -1.21 -7.01
C PHE A 26 0.58 0.02 -6.30
N ASP A 27 0.79 1.08 -7.06
CA ASP A 27 1.42 2.30 -6.58
C ASP A 27 0.71 3.52 -7.18
N ILE A 28 0.67 4.64 -6.46
CA ILE A 28 0.21 5.91 -7.01
C ILE A 28 1.41 6.65 -7.60
N THR A 29 1.35 7.01 -8.88
CA THR A 29 2.38 7.82 -9.53
C THR A 29 1.70 8.81 -10.46
N ASN A 30 2.12 10.08 -10.44
CA ASN A 30 1.50 11.17 -11.22
C ASN A 30 -0.03 11.21 -11.06
N ASP A 31 -0.50 11.07 -9.82
CA ASP A 31 -1.92 11.09 -9.46
C ASP A 31 -2.76 9.98 -10.11
N ARG A 32 -2.15 8.86 -10.48
CA ARG A 32 -2.82 7.70 -11.06
C ARG A 32 -2.41 6.42 -10.38
N LEU A 33 -3.35 5.47 -10.28
CA LEU A 33 -3.04 4.11 -9.87
C LEU A 33 -2.32 3.37 -11.00
N HIS A 34 -1.12 2.91 -10.72
CA HIS A 34 -0.31 2.09 -11.60
C HIS A 34 -0.20 0.67 -11.05
N MET A 35 -0.50 -0.32 -11.89
CA MET A 35 -0.17 -1.72 -11.62
C MET A 35 1.16 -2.04 -12.27
N ARG A 36 2.11 -2.57 -11.50
CA ARG A 36 3.43 -2.95 -11.97
C ARG A 36 3.64 -4.46 -11.81
N MET A 37 4.13 -5.09 -12.87
CA MET A 37 4.44 -6.53 -12.90
C MET A 37 5.91 -6.68 -13.26
N ILE A 38 6.72 -7.18 -12.33
CA ILE A 38 8.15 -7.44 -12.58
C ILE A 38 8.39 -8.93 -12.34
N ASN A 39 8.68 -9.71 -13.39
CA ASN A 39 8.81 -11.17 -13.29
C ASN A 39 7.63 -11.80 -12.52
N PRO A 40 6.38 -11.60 -12.99
CA PRO A 40 5.19 -12.06 -12.27
C PRO A 40 5.15 -13.59 -12.16
N ILE A 41 4.75 -14.08 -11.00
CA ILE A 41 4.53 -15.50 -10.75
C ILE A 41 3.11 -15.85 -11.22
N TRP A 42 2.98 -16.22 -12.49
CA TRP A 42 1.67 -16.45 -13.14
C TRP A 42 0.80 -17.50 -12.45
N THR A 43 1.41 -18.54 -11.87
CA THR A 43 0.70 -19.57 -11.12
C THR A 43 0.02 -19.03 -9.86
N MET A 44 0.57 -17.96 -9.27
CA MET A 44 -0.03 -17.26 -8.13
C MET A 44 -0.99 -16.15 -8.58
N TRP A 45 -0.67 -15.45 -9.65
CA TRP A 45 -1.47 -14.32 -10.14
C TRP A 45 -2.75 -14.74 -10.86
N SER A 46 -2.69 -15.76 -11.72
CA SER A 46 -3.83 -16.16 -12.57
C SER A 46 -5.09 -16.51 -11.78
N PRO A 47 -5.03 -17.25 -10.65
CA PRO A 47 -6.22 -17.59 -9.89
C PRO A 47 -6.90 -16.39 -9.24
N ILE A 48 -6.15 -15.34 -8.88
CA ILE A 48 -6.66 -14.18 -8.11
C ILE A 48 -6.92 -12.93 -8.97
N ARG A 49 -6.53 -12.95 -10.26
CA ARG A 49 -6.68 -11.80 -11.16
C ARG A 49 -8.12 -11.26 -11.24
N HIS A 50 -9.11 -12.15 -11.19
CA HIS A 50 -10.53 -11.79 -11.28
C HIS A 50 -10.97 -10.86 -10.13
N LEU A 51 -10.26 -10.88 -9.00
CA LEU A 51 -10.53 -9.99 -7.88
C LEU A 51 -10.30 -8.50 -8.22
N LEU A 52 -9.55 -8.19 -9.29
CA LEU A 52 -9.47 -6.82 -9.81
C LEU A 52 -10.83 -6.28 -10.21
N ASP A 53 -11.62 -7.11 -10.89
CA ASP A 53 -12.94 -6.74 -11.38
C ASP A 53 -13.96 -6.74 -10.23
N GLU A 54 -13.81 -7.65 -9.26
CA GLU A 54 -14.69 -7.73 -8.08
C GLU A 54 -14.46 -6.60 -7.08
N ILE A 55 -13.20 -6.24 -6.80
CA ILE A 55 -12.86 -5.13 -5.90
C ILE A 55 -13.11 -3.79 -6.57
N GLY A 56 -12.76 -3.69 -7.86
CA GLY A 56 -12.89 -2.48 -8.64
C GLY A 56 -11.76 -1.48 -8.44
N HIS A 57 -11.49 -0.73 -9.50
CA HIS A 57 -10.41 0.26 -9.57
C HIS A 57 -10.47 1.31 -8.45
N GLU A 58 -11.65 1.92 -8.23
CA GLU A 58 -11.82 3.02 -7.29
C GLU A 58 -11.47 2.62 -5.85
N ARG A 59 -11.80 1.39 -5.44
CA ARG A 59 -11.52 0.90 -4.08
C ARG A 59 -10.04 0.60 -3.88
N ILE A 60 -9.40 -0.03 -4.88
CA ILE A 60 -7.96 -0.27 -4.86
C ILE A 60 -7.22 1.07 -4.80
N GLU A 61 -7.61 2.04 -5.64
CA GLU A 61 -7.00 3.37 -5.64
C GLU A 61 -7.16 4.08 -4.30
N ALA A 62 -8.38 4.13 -3.75
CA ALA A 62 -8.65 4.76 -2.46
C ALA A 62 -7.85 4.11 -1.32
N PHE A 63 -7.68 2.78 -1.34
CA PHE A 63 -6.87 2.08 -0.36
C PHE A 63 -5.38 2.42 -0.51
N VAL A 64 -4.82 2.31 -1.72
CA VAL A 64 -3.39 2.60 -1.96
C VAL A 64 -3.06 4.07 -1.68
N ARG A 65 -3.97 5.02 -1.96
CA ARG A 65 -3.80 6.44 -1.59
C ARG A 65 -3.73 6.64 -0.07
N ARG A 66 -4.59 5.95 0.69
CA ARG A 66 -4.58 6.02 2.16
C ARG A 66 -3.28 5.45 2.73
N GLU A 67 -2.83 4.30 2.22
CA GLU A 67 -1.57 3.67 2.64
C GLU A 67 -0.34 4.54 2.30
N ALA A 68 -0.31 5.13 1.10
CA ALA A 68 0.75 6.06 0.71
C ALA A 68 0.81 7.28 1.64
N ALA A 69 -0.34 7.90 1.93
CA ALA A 69 -0.42 9.03 2.86
C ALA A 69 -0.01 8.64 4.29
N ALA A 70 -0.36 7.45 4.76
CA ALA A 70 0.06 6.94 6.06
C ALA A 70 1.57 6.72 6.13
N ARG A 71 2.16 6.16 5.06
CA ARG A 71 3.60 5.97 4.94
C ARG A 71 4.36 7.30 4.95
N ASP A 72 3.91 8.27 4.16
CA ASP A 72 4.52 9.62 4.11
C ASP A 72 4.49 10.30 5.48
N ALA A 73 3.38 10.16 6.22
CA ALA A 73 3.26 10.71 7.56
C ALA A 73 4.25 10.09 8.55
N VAL A 74 4.46 8.77 8.48
CA VAL A 74 5.44 8.05 9.32
C VAL A 74 6.87 8.43 8.95
N GLU A 75 7.20 8.50 7.66
CA GLU A 75 8.53 8.90 7.18
C GLU A 75 8.86 10.34 7.63
N ASN A 76 7.90 11.26 7.53
CA ASN A 76 8.05 12.62 8.01
C ASN A 76 8.25 12.69 9.55
N TRP A 77 7.50 11.90 10.32
CA TRP A 77 7.65 11.86 11.77
C TRP A 77 9.02 11.31 12.21
N ASN A 78 9.51 10.29 11.52
CA ASN A 78 10.84 9.74 11.76
C ASN A 78 11.93 10.78 11.45
N ALA A 79 11.82 11.50 10.33
CA ALA A 79 12.77 12.55 9.96
C ALA A 79 12.85 13.66 11.02
N VAL A 80 11.71 14.14 11.52
CA VAL A 80 11.64 15.16 12.59
C VAL A 80 12.23 14.63 13.89
N SER A 81 12.01 13.36 14.21
CA SER A 81 12.54 12.74 15.43
C SER A 81 14.07 12.60 15.38
N VAL A 82 14.62 12.22 14.23
CA VAL A 82 16.08 12.15 14.01
C VAL A 82 16.72 13.54 14.11
N ASP A 83 16.12 14.56 13.52
CA ASP A 83 16.60 15.94 13.60
C ASP A 83 16.68 16.44 15.06
N ARG A 84 15.63 16.19 15.84
CA ARG A 84 15.61 16.52 17.29
C ARG A 84 16.69 15.78 18.08
N LEU A 85 16.92 14.50 17.78
CA LEU A 85 17.96 13.71 18.44
C LEU A 85 19.37 14.25 18.12
N ASN A 86 19.60 14.63 16.86
CA ASN A 86 20.87 15.24 16.44
C ASN A 86 21.09 16.60 17.12
N ALA A 87 20.08 17.47 17.16
CA ALA A 87 20.17 18.76 17.84
C ALA A 87 20.42 18.60 19.35
N ALA A 88 19.76 17.64 20.01
CA ALA A 88 20.00 17.35 21.43
C ALA A 88 21.42 16.81 21.67
N ALA A 89 21.95 15.97 20.78
CA ALA A 89 23.31 15.46 20.87
C ALA A 89 24.37 16.54 20.66
N GLU A 90 24.13 17.54 19.81
CA GLU A 90 25.02 18.69 19.64
C GLU A 90 25.05 19.57 20.90
N VAL A 91 23.91 19.82 21.54
CA VAL A 91 23.83 20.59 22.80
C VAL A 91 24.57 19.90 23.95
N MET A 92 24.59 18.56 24.00
CA MET A 92 25.31 17.81 25.04
C MET A 92 26.82 17.69 24.79
N ARG A 93 27.27 17.99 23.56
CA ARG A 93 28.70 17.92 23.17
C ARG A 93 29.42 19.27 23.33
N GLY A 94 28.68 20.37 23.45
CA GLY A 94 29.20 21.71 23.80
C GLY A 94 29.23 21.94 25.30
#